data_AF-A0A1B8RAN3-F1
#
_entry.id   AF-A0A1B8RAN3-F1
#
_cell.length_a   1.000
_cell.length_b   1.000
_cell.length_c   1.000
_cell.angle_alpha   90.00
_cell.angle_beta   90.00
_cell.angle_gamma   90.00
#
_symmetry.space_group_name_H-M   'P 1'
#
loop_
_entity.id
_entity.type
_entity.pdbx_description
1 polymer ?
#
loop_
_entity_poly.entity_id
_entity_poly.type
_entity_poly.pdbx_seq_one_letter_code
_entity_poly.pdbx_strand_id
1 'polypeptide(L)'
;MTSSPMGRITNIIDPGDALGEVLFGLIMALTWTIGSRLVLEKEGLNVQELLVATIGCNVAWGIIDAVLFILGTTFYRSRRLRLFRQIKAAKSESAALKVLANEFPIEEAPFSGKAADAEALYRSLLTLASRADPVKVSLSKGDLFAAIAIFFLVSATSIPAVIPFLLIDNAQLALRASNLFLIMLLFVTGYAWATFSGGRPFYAGMTMTCLGLLLVAIAIVLGG
;
A
#
# COMPACT_ATOMS: atom_id res chain seq x y z
N MET A 1 25.88 -8.52 11.99
CA MET A 1 25.07 -7.49 11.31
C MET A 1 23.62 -7.65 11.76
N THR A 2 23.23 -6.92 12.80
CA THR A 2 21.88 -6.95 13.37
C THR A 2 20.97 -6.14 12.47
N SER A 3 20.14 -6.81 11.68
CA SER A 3 19.07 -6.15 10.92
C SER A 3 18.15 -5.44 11.89
N SER A 4 17.98 -4.13 11.74
CA SER A 4 17.00 -3.38 12.53
C SER A 4 15.59 -3.96 12.25
N PRO A 5 14.66 -3.87 13.21
CA PRO A 5 13.27 -4.34 13.01
C PRO A 5 12.64 -3.77 11.73
N MET A 6 12.96 -2.52 11.38
CA MET A 6 12.51 -1.88 10.14
C MET A 6 13.06 -2.57 8.89
N GLY A 7 14.34 -2.99 8.88
CA GLY A 7 14.94 -3.70 7.75
C GLY A 7 14.33 -5.09 7.48
N ARG A 8 13.66 -5.70 8.48
CA ARG A 8 12.90 -6.94 8.27
C ARG A 8 11.52 -6.67 7.69
N ILE A 9 10.86 -5.57 8.07
CA ILE A 9 9.53 -5.19 7.56
C ILE A 9 9.62 -4.74 6.09
N THR A 10 10.64 -3.95 5.73
CA THR A 10 10.87 -3.51 4.33
C THR A 10 11.28 -4.65 3.37
N ASN A 11 11.69 -5.80 3.91
CA ASN A 11 11.96 -7.00 3.10
C ASN A 11 10.68 -7.82 2.82
N ILE A 12 9.57 -7.46 3.44
CA ILE A 12 8.32 -8.23 3.46
C ILE A 12 7.20 -7.48 2.74
N ILE A 13 7.14 -6.15 2.90
CA ILE A 13 6.18 -5.27 2.21
C ILE A 13 6.97 -4.15 1.53
N ASP A 14 6.63 -3.84 0.28
CA ASP A 14 7.20 -2.68 -0.41
C ASP A 14 6.85 -1.40 0.38
N PRO A 15 7.80 -0.48 0.63
CA PRO A 15 7.53 0.73 1.39
C PRO A 15 6.39 1.59 0.82
N GLY A 16 6.16 1.57 -0.49
CA GLY A 16 5.06 2.26 -1.15
C GLY A 16 3.72 1.62 -0.83
N ASP A 17 3.63 0.30 -0.87
CA ASP A 17 2.42 -0.45 -0.49
C ASP A 17 2.08 -0.18 0.97
N ALA A 18 3.05 -0.36 1.89
CA ALA A 18 2.86 -0.09 3.31
C ALA A 18 2.39 1.34 3.62
N LEU A 19 2.86 2.33 2.86
CA LEU A 19 2.42 3.72 2.98
C LEU A 19 0.95 3.88 2.61
N GLY A 20 0.55 3.29 1.49
CA GLY A 20 -0.84 3.29 1.02
C GLY A 20 -1.76 2.67 2.07
N GLU A 21 -1.37 1.52 2.62
CA GLU A 21 -2.12 0.82 3.65
C GLU A 21 -2.30 1.65 4.93
N VAL A 22 -1.24 2.31 5.41
CA VAL A 22 -1.32 3.20 6.57
C VAL A 22 -2.21 4.39 6.28
N LEU A 23 -2.09 4.99 5.10
CA LEU A 23 -2.90 6.13 4.68
C LEU A 23 -4.39 5.78 4.67
N PHE A 24 -4.78 4.69 4.00
CA PHE A 24 -6.16 4.23 3.96
C PHE A 24 -6.67 3.89 5.36
N GLY A 25 -5.87 3.19 6.16
CA GLY A 25 -6.16 2.89 7.56
C GLY A 25 -6.52 4.13 8.39
N LEU A 26 -5.70 5.16 8.32
CA LEU A 26 -5.91 6.43 9.02
C LEU A 26 -7.12 7.21 8.49
N ILE A 27 -7.32 7.22 7.16
CA ILE A 27 -8.49 7.86 6.53
C ILE A 27 -9.79 7.21 7.00
N MET A 28 -9.88 5.87 6.98
CA MET A 28 -11.09 5.16 7.44
C MET A 28 -11.40 5.46 8.89
N ALA A 29 -10.39 5.43 9.77
CA ALA A 29 -10.58 5.77 11.17
C ALA A 29 -11.05 7.23 11.35
N LEU A 30 -10.45 8.17 10.61
CA LEU A 30 -10.86 9.58 10.60
C LEU A 30 -12.28 9.77 10.07
N THR A 31 -12.72 9.00 9.08
CA THR A 31 -14.09 9.06 8.56
C THR A 31 -15.10 8.76 9.65
N TRP A 32 -14.89 7.70 10.44
CA TRP A 32 -15.78 7.39 11.56
C TRP A 32 -15.74 8.45 12.66
N THR A 33 -14.54 8.93 13.05
CA THR A 33 -14.41 9.90 14.14
C THR A 33 -14.84 11.32 13.75
N ILE A 34 -14.67 11.74 12.51
CA ILE A 34 -15.17 13.04 12.03
C ILE A 34 -16.66 12.93 11.66
N GLY A 35 -17.07 11.88 10.96
CA GLY A 35 -18.46 11.63 10.55
C GLY A 35 -19.41 11.52 11.74
N SER A 36 -19.00 10.84 12.81
CA SER A 36 -19.76 10.78 14.07
C SER A 36 -20.08 12.16 14.65
N ARG A 37 -19.23 13.18 14.48
CA ARG A 37 -19.57 14.55 14.90
C ARG A 37 -20.66 15.16 14.05
N LEU A 38 -20.56 14.99 12.74
CA LEU A 38 -21.43 15.66 11.77
C LEU A 38 -22.84 15.03 11.74
N VAL A 39 -22.95 13.74 12.04
CA VAL A 39 -24.21 12.99 12.00
C VAL A 39 -24.86 12.88 13.39
N LEU A 40 -24.09 12.63 14.47
CA LEU A 40 -24.63 12.33 15.82
C LEU A 40 -24.85 13.57 16.71
N GLU A 41 -24.58 14.79 16.22
CA GLU A 41 -24.85 16.03 16.98
C GLU A 41 -26.32 16.16 17.43
N LYS A 42 -27.25 15.38 16.85
CA LYS A 42 -28.68 15.37 17.23
C LYS A 42 -29.07 14.31 18.29
N GLU A 43 -28.32 13.22 18.44
CA GLU A 43 -28.72 12.07 19.28
C GLU A 43 -27.73 11.76 20.42
N GLY A 44 -26.55 12.39 20.43
CA GLY A 44 -25.51 12.15 21.43
C GLY A 44 -24.47 11.13 20.95
N LEU A 45 -23.23 11.28 21.43
CA LEU A 45 -22.11 10.47 20.99
C LEU A 45 -22.10 9.12 21.74
N ASN A 46 -22.44 8.03 21.04
CA ASN A 46 -22.26 6.67 21.55
C ASN A 46 -20.81 6.20 21.32
N VAL A 47 -19.97 6.32 22.35
CA VAL A 47 -18.55 5.96 22.26
C VAL A 47 -18.36 4.49 21.91
N GLN A 48 -19.13 3.58 22.51
CA GLN A 48 -18.96 2.15 22.27
C GLN A 48 -19.22 1.79 20.80
N GLU A 49 -20.28 2.35 20.23
CA GLU A 49 -20.62 2.15 18.81
C GLU A 49 -19.56 2.73 17.89
N LEU A 50 -19.07 3.94 18.17
CA LEU A 50 -17.98 4.56 17.42
C LEU A 50 -16.70 3.71 17.45
N LEU A 51 -16.32 3.18 18.62
CA LEU A 51 -15.12 2.36 18.76
C LEU A 51 -15.26 1.03 18.02
N VAL A 52 -16.41 0.38 18.11
CA VAL A 52 -16.69 -0.86 17.38
C VAL A 52 -16.69 -0.61 15.88
N ALA A 53 -17.30 0.47 15.41
CA ALA A 53 -17.31 0.84 13.99
C ALA A 53 -15.90 1.13 13.46
N THR A 54 -15.13 1.94 14.19
CA THR A 54 -13.75 2.30 13.82
C THR A 54 -12.84 1.06 13.77
N ILE A 55 -12.82 0.23 14.81
CA ILE A 55 -11.98 -0.98 14.85
C ILE A 55 -12.47 -1.98 13.81
N GLY A 56 -13.78 -2.22 13.74
CA GLY A 56 -14.38 -3.18 12.82
C GLY A 56 -14.11 -2.84 11.36
N CYS A 57 -14.22 -1.56 11.00
CA CYS A 57 -13.94 -1.07 9.65
C CYS A 57 -12.48 -1.32 9.25
N ASN A 58 -11.51 -0.93 10.08
CA ASN A 58 -10.09 -1.12 9.79
C ASN A 58 -9.69 -2.60 9.76
N VAL A 59 -10.27 -3.44 10.64
CA VAL A 59 -10.04 -4.89 10.63
C VAL A 59 -10.61 -5.52 9.36
N ALA A 60 -11.83 -5.17 8.96
CA ALA A 60 -12.44 -5.66 7.74
C ALA A 60 -11.63 -5.26 6.50
N TRP A 61 -11.20 -4.01 6.43
CA TRP A 61 -10.36 -3.51 5.34
C TRP A 61 -9.00 -4.23 5.30
N GLY A 62 -8.34 -4.42 6.45
CA GLY A 62 -7.08 -5.17 6.50
C GLY A 62 -7.20 -6.61 6.00
N ILE A 63 -8.36 -7.26 6.19
CA ILE A 63 -8.62 -8.59 5.62
C ILE A 63 -8.74 -8.50 4.09
N ILE A 64 -9.47 -7.49 3.60
CA ILE A 64 -9.64 -7.25 2.16
C ILE A 64 -8.27 -7.01 1.51
N ASP A 65 -7.42 -6.16 2.08
CA ASP A 65 -6.09 -5.86 1.52
C ASP A 65 -5.19 -7.09 1.54
N ALA A 66 -5.21 -7.89 2.61
CA ALA A 66 -4.45 -9.15 2.65
C ALA A 66 -4.87 -10.12 1.52
N VAL A 67 -6.18 -10.20 1.22
CA VAL A 67 -6.69 -11.01 0.11
C VAL A 67 -6.29 -10.39 -1.23
N LEU A 68 -6.45 -9.08 -1.41
CA LEU A 68 -6.06 -8.37 -2.64
C LEU A 68 -4.56 -8.49 -2.91
N PHE A 69 -3.72 -8.45 -1.88
CA PHE A 69 -2.29 -8.67 -1.98
C PHE A 69 -1.97 -10.07 -2.50
N ILE A 70 -2.63 -11.11 -1.98
CA ILE A 70 -2.45 -12.50 -2.45
C ILE A 70 -2.89 -12.64 -3.90
N LEU A 71 -4.04 -12.05 -4.26
CA LEU A 71 -4.56 -12.06 -5.63
C LEU A 71 -3.62 -11.32 -6.59
N GLY A 72 -3.15 -10.13 -6.20
CA GLY A 72 -2.19 -9.33 -6.96
C GLY A 72 -0.86 -10.06 -7.17
N THR A 73 -0.33 -10.68 -6.12
CA THR A 73 0.90 -11.49 -6.19
C THR A 73 0.72 -12.68 -7.14
N THR A 74 -0.41 -13.37 -7.06
CA THR A 74 -0.74 -14.50 -7.94
C THR A 74 -0.88 -14.05 -9.39
N PHE A 75 -1.55 -12.92 -9.63
CA PHE A 75 -1.72 -12.33 -10.95
C PHE A 75 -0.38 -11.91 -11.56
N TYR A 76 0.47 -11.20 -10.81
CA TYR A 76 1.78 -10.75 -11.27
C TYR A 76 2.67 -11.94 -11.65
N ARG A 77 2.72 -12.99 -10.81
CA ARG A 77 3.45 -14.23 -11.12
C ARG A 77 2.87 -14.94 -12.35
N SER A 78 1.55 -14.96 -12.50
CA SER A 78 0.89 -15.56 -13.67
C SER A 78 1.18 -14.80 -14.96
N ARG A 79 1.19 -13.46 -14.93
CA ARG A 79 1.61 -12.60 -16.04
C ARG A 79 3.07 -12.87 -16.42
N ARG A 80 3.97 -12.93 -15.44
CA ARG A 80 5.38 -13.25 -15.66
C ARG A 80 5.55 -14.60 -16.33
N LEU A 81 4.84 -15.65 -15.89
CA LEU A 81 4.89 -16.94 -16.57
C LEU A 81 4.32 -16.91 -17.99
N ARG A 82 3.28 -16.10 -18.24
CA ARG A 82 2.75 -15.91 -19.59
C ARG A 82 3.80 -15.31 -20.52
N LEU A 83 4.56 -14.32 -20.07
CA LEU A 83 5.69 -13.75 -20.81
C LEU A 83 6.73 -14.83 -21.15
N PHE A 84 7.17 -15.62 -20.17
CA PHE A 84 8.11 -16.72 -20.40
C PHE A 84 7.58 -17.75 -21.40
N ARG A 85 6.29 -18.09 -21.34
CA ARG A 85 5.65 -19.00 -22.31
C ARG A 85 5.65 -18.40 -23.71
N GLN A 86 5.38 -17.11 -23.86
CA GLN A 86 5.42 -16.43 -25.16
C GLN A 86 6.84 -16.39 -25.74
N ILE A 87 7.86 -16.13 -24.91
CA ILE A 87 9.26 -16.20 -25.31
C ILE A 87 9.62 -17.61 -25.80
N LYS A 88 9.26 -18.66 -25.05
CA LYS A 88 9.54 -20.06 -25.44
C LYS A 88 8.74 -20.54 -26.65
N ALA A 89 7.55 -20.00 -26.88
CA ALA A 89 6.70 -20.35 -28.03
C ALA A 89 7.05 -19.56 -29.30
N ALA A 90 7.94 -18.57 -29.22
CA ALA A 90 8.35 -17.78 -30.37
C ALA A 90 9.06 -18.65 -31.41
N LYS A 91 8.65 -18.53 -32.67
CA LYS A 91 9.19 -19.33 -33.79
C LYS A 91 10.55 -18.82 -34.30
N SER A 92 10.99 -17.65 -33.86
CA SER A 92 12.26 -17.03 -34.26
C SER A 92 12.80 -16.13 -33.15
N GLU A 93 14.11 -15.89 -33.15
CA GLU A 93 14.78 -14.99 -32.21
C GLU A 93 14.20 -13.56 -32.32
N SER A 94 14.00 -13.06 -33.53
CA SER A 94 13.38 -11.74 -33.76
C SER A 94 11.97 -11.63 -33.16
N ALA A 95 11.16 -12.69 -33.23
CA ALA A 95 9.84 -12.71 -32.60
C ALA A 95 9.93 -12.70 -31.06
N ALA A 96 10.91 -13.40 -30.48
CA ALA A 96 11.13 -13.41 -29.04
C ALA A 96 11.66 -12.05 -28.51
N LEU A 97 12.57 -11.42 -29.25
CA LEU A 97 13.06 -10.07 -28.95
C LEU A 97 11.93 -9.04 -28.99
N LYS A 98 10.99 -9.17 -29.93
CA LYS A 98 9.80 -8.30 -29.99
C LYS A 98 8.89 -8.45 -28.76
N VAL A 99 8.73 -9.67 -28.24
CA VAL A 99 7.98 -9.91 -26.98
C VAL A 99 8.67 -9.22 -25.80
N LEU A 100 10.00 -9.30 -25.72
CA LEU A 100 10.78 -8.63 -24.67
C LEU A 100 10.72 -7.10 -24.78
N ALA A 101 10.88 -6.55 -25.97
CA ALA A 101 10.81 -5.10 -26.21
C ALA A 101 9.43 -4.51 -25.86
N ASN A 102 8.36 -5.28 -26.09
CA ASN A 102 7.00 -4.84 -25.72
C ASN A 102 6.76 -4.83 -24.20
N GLU A 103 7.36 -5.75 -23.43
CA GLU A 103 7.21 -5.77 -21.96
C GLU A 103 8.20 -4.81 -21.27
N PHE A 104 9.38 -4.62 -21.86
CA PHE A 104 10.42 -3.73 -21.36
C PHE A 104 10.82 -2.74 -22.45
N PRO A 105 10.12 -1.61 -22.64
CA PRO A 105 10.44 -0.62 -23.66
C PRO A 105 11.66 0.22 -23.24
N ILE A 106 12.87 -0.35 -23.34
CA ILE A 106 14.12 0.28 -22.90
C ILE A 106 14.40 1.57 -23.69
N GLU A 107 13.92 1.66 -24.92
CA GLU A 107 14.06 2.84 -25.79
C GLU A 107 13.33 4.08 -25.24
N GLU A 108 12.32 3.89 -24.39
CA GLU A 108 11.57 4.96 -23.71
C GLU A 108 12.14 5.28 -22.32
N ALA A 109 13.11 4.48 -21.84
CA ALA A 109 13.71 4.69 -20.54
C ALA A 109 14.58 5.95 -20.54
N PRO A 110 14.73 6.65 -19.41
CA PRO A 110 15.53 7.88 -19.30
C PRO A 110 17.04 7.68 -19.52
N PHE A 111 17.48 6.47 -19.88
CA PHE A 111 18.87 6.17 -20.17
C PHE A 111 19.20 6.50 -21.63
N SER A 112 20.26 7.28 -21.87
CA SER A 112 20.75 7.63 -23.22
C SER A 112 21.48 6.46 -23.92
N GLY A 113 20.86 5.28 -23.95
CA GLY A 113 21.39 4.13 -24.68
C GLY A 113 21.21 4.30 -26.19
N LYS A 114 22.19 3.87 -26.99
CA LYS A 114 21.99 3.73 -28.44
C LYS A 114 21.09 2.51 -28.69
N ALA A 115 20.38 2.47 -29.82
CA ALA A 115 19.52 1.32 -30.17
C ALA A 115 20.26 -0.04 -30.11
N ALA A 116 21.56 -0.06 -30.43
CA ALA A 116 22.42 -1.24 -30.32
C ALA A 116 22.59 -1.76 -28.88
N ASP A 117 22.59 -0.86 -27.89
CA ASP A 117 22.74 -1.22 -26.48
C ASP A 117 21.46 -1.90 -25.96
N ALA A 118 20.29 -1.42 -26.38
CA ALA A 118 19.00 -2.02 -26.06
C ALA A 118 18.88 -3.44 -26.65
N GLU A 119 19.26 -3.61 -27.92
CA GLU A 119 19.24 -4.93 -28.57
C GLU A 119 20.18 -5.93 -27.87
N ALA A 120 21.40 -5.51 -27.51
CA ALA A 120 22.33 -6.35 -26.77
C ALA A 120 21.76 -6.79 -25.40
N LEU A 121 21.04 -5.90 -24.72
CA LEU A 121 20.39 -6.21 -23.45
C LEU A 121 19.23 -7.20 -23.63
N TYR A 122 18.38 -7.01 -24.65
CA TYR A 122 17.30 -7.95 -24.96
C TYR A 122 17.83 -9.35 -25.32
N ARG A 123 18.92 -9.44 -26.09
CA ARG A 123 19.55 -10.75 -26.40
C ARG A 123 20.11 -11.43 -25.15
N SER A 124 20.68 -10.66 -24.24
CA SER A 124 21.15 -11.17 -22.94
C SER A 124 19.99 -11.70 -22.10
N LEU A 125 18.89 -10.94 -21.99
CA LEU A 125 17.66 -11.37 -21.31
C LEU A 125 17.05 -12.61 -21.96
N LEU A 126 17.03 -12.69 -23.29
CA LEU A 126 16.55 -13.85 -24.03
C LEU A 126 17.38 -15.10 -23.73
N THR A 127 18.71 -14.96 -23.68
CA THR A 127 19.62 -16.06 -23.34
C THR A 127 19.33 -16.61 -21.94
N LEU A 128 19.12 -15.72 -20.97
CA LEU A 128 18.75 -16.11 -19.60
C LEU A 128 17.37 -16.77 -19.56
N ALA A 129 16.38 -16.19 -20.26
CA ALA A 129 15.02 -16.70 -20.29
C ALA A 129 14.90 -18.08 -20.95
N SER A 130 15.74 -18.34 -21.96
CA SER A 130 15.78 -19.62 -22.67
C SER A 130 16.32 -20.75 -21.81
N ARG A 131 17.23 -20.44 -20.87
CA ARG A 131 17.83 -21.40 -19.92
C ARG A 131 16.96 -21.64 -18.68
N ALA A 132 15.99 -20.77 -18.41
CA ALA A 132 15.15 -20.88 -17.22
C ALA A 132 14.06 -21.95 -17.37
N ASP A 133 13.88 -22.77 -16.33
CA ASP A 133 12.76 -23.70 -16.26
C ASP A 133 11.45 -22.98 -15.88
N PRO A 134 10.29 -23.46 -16.37
CA PRO A 134 9.01 -22.90 -16.00
C PRO A 134 8.74 -23.15 -14.52
N VAL A 135 8.95 -22.13 -13.70
CA VAL A 135 8.59 -22.15 -12.27
C VAL A 135 7.07 -22.22 -12.16
N LYS A 136 6.52 -23.13 -11.35
CA LYS A 136 5.08 -23.16 -11.08
C LYS A 136 4.66 -21.91 -10.30
N VAL A 137 3.50 -21.32 -10.64
CA VAL A 137 2.89 -20.30 -9.76
C VAL A 137 2.51 -21.01 -8.46
N SER A 138 3.26 -20.74 -7.41
CA SER A 138 2.85 -21.12 -6.06
C SER A 138 3.00 -19.90 -5.16
N LEU A 139 2.10 -19.78 -4.19
CA LEU A 139 2.27 -18.83 -3.10
C LEU A 139 3.33 -19.41 -2.16
N SER A 140 4.31 -18.59 -1.85
CA SER A 140 5.34 -18.93 -0.88
C SER A 140 4.84 -18.63 0.53
N LYS A 141 5.49 -19.21 1.54
CA LYS A 141 5.25 -18.84 2.94
C LYS A 141 5.53 -17.36 3.20
N GLY A 142 6.45 -16.75 2.44
CA GLY A 142 6.75 -15.32 2.52
C GLY A 142 5.57 -14.46 2.08
N ASP A 143 4.85 -14.87 1.03
CA ASP A 143 3.68 -14.12 0.54
C ASP A 143 2.54 -14.15 1.56
N LEU A 144 2.33 -15.29 2.22
CA LEU A 144 1.36 -15.40 3.30
C LEU A 144 1.75 -14.52 4.50
N PHE A 145 3.03 -14.50 4.87
CA PHE A 145 3.51 -13.65 5.95
C PHE A 145 3.36 -12.16 5.62
N ALA A 146 3.60 -11.76 4.36
CA ALA A 146 3.39 -10.41 3.89
C ALA A 146 1.91 -10.01 3.95
N ALA A 147 1.00 -10.87 3.50
CA ALA A 147 -0.45 -10.64 3.62
C ALA A 147 -0.90 -10.48 5.08
N ILE A 148 -0.39 -11.31 5.98
CA ILE A 148 -0.64 -11.20 7.43
C ILE A 148 -0.09 -9.88 7.98
N ALA A 149 1.11 -9.49 7.57
CA ALA A 149 1.71 -8.23 7.99
C ALA A 149 0.90 -7.01 7.51
N ILE A 150 0.37 -7.03 6.27
CA ILE A 150 -0.55 -5.99 5.75
C ILE A 150 -1.81 -5.94 6.60
N PHE A 151 -2.46 -7.08 6.86
CA PHE A 151 -3.65 -7.15 7.71
C PHE A 151 -3.42 -6.48 9.07
N PHE A 152 -2.31 -6.83 9.74
CA PHE A 152 -1.98 -6.26 11.05
C PHE A 152 -1.61 -4.77 10.94
N LEU A 153 -0.89 -4.37 9.90
CA LEU A 153 -0.51 -2.98 9.67
C LEU A 153 -1.75 -2.10 9.54
N VAL A 154 -2.67 -2.46 8.64
CA VAL A 154 -3.94 -1.76 8.42
C VAL A 154 -4.78 -1.76 9.68
N SER A 155 -4.98 -2.91 10.32
CA SER A 155 -5.80 -3.02 11.53
C SER A 155 -5.24 -2.16 12.67
N ALA A 156 -3.92 -2.13 12.84
CA ALA A 156 -3.25 -1.38 13.89
C ALA A 156 -3.39 0.15 13.75
N THR A 157 -3.70 0.67 12.55
CA THR A 157 -3.97 2.11 12.37
C THR A 157 -5.21 2.59 13.12
N SER A 158 -6.12 1.69 13.49
CA SER A 158 -7.28 2.02 14.33
C SER A 158 -6.89 2.29 15.79
N ILE A 159 -5.81 1.69 16.29
CA ILE A 159 -5.41 1.79 17.70
C ILE A 159 -5.19 3.25 18.13
N PRO A 160 -4.43 4.08 17.39
CA PRO A 160 -4.35 5.52 17.60
C PRO A 160 -5.69 6.24 17.77
N ALA A 161 -6.73 5.84 17.04
CA ALA A 161 -8.04 6.46 17.10
C ALA A 161 -8.76 6.15 18.43
N VAL A 162 -8.54 4.95 18.96
CA VAL A 162 -9.23 4.44 20.15
C VAL A 162 -8.54 4.90 21.43
N ILE A 163 -7.20 5.05 21.42
CA ILE A 163 -6.39 5.38 22.61
C ILE A 163 -6.96 6.57 23.40
N PRO A 164 -7.31 7.72 22.79
CA PRO A 164 -7.81 8.86 23.56
C PRO A 164 -9.11 8.57 24.33
N PHE A 165 -9.96 7.68 23.85
CA PHE A 165 -11.20 7.28 24.54
C PHE A 165 -10.94 6.38 25.75
N LEU A 166 -9.78 5.74 25.84
CA LEU A 166 -9.36 4.96 27.00
C LEU A 166 -8.74 5.83 28.10
N LEU A 167 -8.25 7.01 27.74
CA LEU A 167 -7.51 7.91 28.64
C LEU A 167 -8.32 9.13 29.09
N ILE A 168 -9.39 9.48 28.38
CA ILE A 168 -10.16 10.71 28.60
C ILE A 168 -11.63 10.35 28.80
N ASP A 169 -12.15 10.63 30.00
CA ASP A 169 -13.55 10.34 30.36
C ASP A 169 -14.56 11.17 29.57
N ASN A 170 -14.20 12.40 29.20
CA ASN A 170 -15.05 13.27 28.40
C ASN A 170 -15.02 12.86 26.92
N ALA A 171 -16.10 12.27 26.44
CA ALA A 171 -16.20 11.73 25.08
C ALA A 171 -15.92 12.77 23.98
N GLN A 172 -16.37 14.01 24.13
CA GLN A 172 -16.17 15.08 23.15
C GLN A 172 -14.71 15.55 23.12
N LEU A 173 -14.03 15.57 24.27
CA LEU A 173 -12.60 15.86 24.35
C LEU A 173 -11.77 14.71 23.80
N ALA A 174 -12.10 13.46 24.16
CA ALA A 174 -11.48 12.25 23.64
C ALA A 174 -11.54 12.21 22.11
N LEU A 175 -12.70 12.53 21.54
CA LEU A 175 -12.90 12.55 20.09
C LEU A 175 -12.08 13.65 19.40
N ARG A 176 -11.94 14.85 20.01
CA ARG A 176 -11.06 15.91 19.48
C ARG A 176 -9.60 15.49 19.52
N ALA A 177 -9.17 14.88 20.62
CA ALA A 177 -7.82 14.36 20.78
C ALA A 177 -7.51 13.25 19.78
N SER A 178 -8.44 12.33 19.53
CA SER A 178 -8.35 11.30 18.48
C SER A 178 -8.17 11.91 17.10
N ASN A 179 -9.03 12.84 16.71
CA ASN A 179 -8.93 13.48 15.40
C ASN A 179 -7.59 14.20 15.22
N LEU A 180 -7.15 14.94 16.24
CA LEU A 180 -5.85 15.63 16.20
C LEU A 180 -4.70 14.62 16.06
N PHE A 181 -4.74 13.52 16.79
CA PHE A 181 -3.71 12.50 16.76
C PHE A 181 -3.64 11.80 15.39
N LEU A 182 -4.78 11.43 14.81
CA LEU A 182 -4.84 10.83 13.47
C LEU A 182 -4.37 11.80 12.38
N ILE A 183 -4.74 13.08 12.46
CA ILE A 183 -4.26 14.12 11.53
C ILE A 183 -2.73 14.29 11.66
N MET A 184 -2.19 14.30 12.87
CA MET A 184 -0.75 14.31 13.08
C MET A 184 -0.08 13.08 12.49
N LEU A 185 -0.68 11.89 12.63
CA LEU A 185 -0.14 10.66 12.06
C LEU A 185 -0.13 10.69 10.53
N LEU A 186 -1.15 11.27 9.88
CA LEU A 186 -1.13 11.50 8.43
C LEU A 186 0.09 12.37 8.04
N PHE A 187 0.30 13.48 8.74
CA PHE A 187 1.43 14.37 8.48
C PHE A 187 2.78 13.66 8.69
N VAL A 188 2.94 12.98 9.83
CA VAL A 188 4.19 12.28 10.21
C VAL A 188 4.49 11.15 9.22
N THR A 189 3.47 10.41 8.78
CA THR A 189 3.63 9.34 7.80
C THR A 189 4.14 9.90 6.47
N GLY A 190 3.56 10.99 5.98
CA GLY A 190 4.01 11.64 4.74
C GLY A 190 5.41 12.26 4.88
N TYR A 191 5.71 12.84 6.04
CA TYR A 191 7.04 13.40 6.36
C TYR A 191 8.12 12.31 6.38
N ALA A 192 7.88 11.22 7.11
CA ALA A 192 8.80 10.09 7.21
C ALA A 192 9.07 9.46 5.85
N TRP A 193 8.02 9.32 5.03
CA TRP A 193 8.14 8.78 3.68
C TRP A 193 9.01 9.64 2.77
N ALA A 194 8.78 10.96 2.72
CA ALA A 194 9.60 11.83 1.89
C ALA A 194 11.05 11.91 2.37
N THR A 195 11.29 11.72 3.67
CA THR A 195 12.66 11.58 4.19
C THR A 195 13.33 10.30 3.67
N PHE A 196 12.57 9.20 3.57
CA PHE A 196 13.06 7.93 3.01
C PHE A 196 13.26 7.97 1.50
N SER A 197 12.38 8.66 0.74
CA SER A 197 12.43 8.73 -0.72
C SER A 197 13.29 9.87 -1.29
N GLY A 198 13.93 10.68 -0.44
CA GLY A 198 14.72 11.85 -0.85
C GLY A 198 13.89 13.04 -1.34
N GLY A 199 12.59 13.05 -1.04
CA GLY A 199 11.68 14.15 -1.31
C GLY A 199 11.79 15.31 -0.33
N ARG A 200 10.85 16.25 -0.38
CA ARG A 200 10.76 17.39 0.56
C ARG A 200 9.81 17.03 1.72
N PRO A 201 10.30 16.70 2.94
CA PRO A 201 9.49 16.07 3.99
C PRO A 201 8.25 16.87 4.40
N PHE A 202 8.43 18.17 4.62
CA PHE A 202 7.34 19.05 5.06
C PHE A 202 6.21 19.14 4.02
N TYR A 203 6.57 19.29 2.74
CA TYR A 203 5.58 19.36 1.65
C TYR A 203 4.82 18.04 1.50
N ALA A 204 5.51 16.90 1.59
CA ALA A 204 4.87 15.59 1.50
C ALA A 204 3.89 15.35 2.67
N GLY A 205 4.30 15.67 3.90
CA GLY A 205 3.42 15.58 5.07
C GLY A 205 2.17 16.48 4.92
N MET A 206 2.35 17.72 4.45
CA MET A 206 1.24 18.64 4.22
C MET A 206 0.29 18.12 3.13
N THR A 207 0.84 17.70 1.98
CA THR A 207 0.05 17.14 0.87
C THR A 207 -0.73 15.91 1.31
N MET A 208 -0.11 14.99 2.05
CA MET A 208 -0.76 13.78 2.55
C MET A 208 -1.90 14.12 3.51
N THR A 209 -1.69 15.09 4.39
CA THR A 209 -2.72 15.56 5.33
C THR A 209 -3.91 16.19 4.59
N CYS A 210 -3.64 17.11 3.65
CA CYS A 210 -4.68 17.76 2.87
C CYS A 210 -5.47 16.77 2.02
N LEU A 211 -4.79 15.84 1.35
CA LEU A 211 -5.42 14.79 0.55
C LEU A 211 -6.27 13.87 1.43
N GLY A 212 -5.73 13.43 2.57
CA GLY A 212 -6.46 12.57 3.51
C GLY A 212 -7.73 13.23 4.03
N LEU A 213 -7.65 14.50 4.45
CA LEU A 213 -8.82 15.26 4.91
C LEU A 213 -9.85 15.48 3.80
N LEU A 214 -9.41 15.73 2.56
CA LEU A 214 -10.29 15.83 1.40
C LEU A 214 -11.04 14.51 1.15
N LEU A 215 -10.34 13.37 1.19
CA LEU A 215 -10.94 12.05 1.01
C LEU A 215 -11.92 11.71 2.13
N VAL A 216 -11.59 12.05 3.38
CA VAL A 216 -12.51 11.92 4.52
C VAL A 216 -13.78 12.75 4.30
N ALA A 217 -13.64 14.01 3.88
CA ALA A 217 -14.79 14.87 3.61
C ALA A 217 -15.70 14.30 2.51
N ILE A 218 -15.10 13.77 1.43
CA ILE A 218 -15.85 13.11 0.35
C ILE A 218 -16.58 11.86 0.88
N ALA A 219 -15.90 11.01 1.66
CA ALA A 219 -16.49 9.80 2.22
C ALA A 219 -17.72 10.11 3.09
N ILE A 220 -17.62 11.11 3.97
CA ILE A 220 -18.73 11.53 4.83
C ILE A 220 -19.91 12.05 4.01
N VAL A 221 -19.67 12.87 2.97
CA VAL A 221 -20.74 13.39 2.10
C VAL A 221 -21.47 12.27 1.35
N LEU A 222 -20.77 11.18 1.02
CA LEU A 222 -21.33 10.02 0.33
C LEU A 222 -22.00 9.00 1.27
N GLY A 223 -22.10 9.30 2.57
CA GLY A 223 -22.77 8.45 3.57
C GLY A 223 -21.86 7.47 4.30
N GLY A 224 -20.55 7.73 4.30
CA GLY A 224 -19.57 7.07 5.17
C GLY A 224 -19.53 7.64 6.59
#